data_AF-A0A528INF9-F1
#
_entry.id   AF-A0A528INF9-F1
#
_cell.length_a   1.000
_cell.length_b   1.000
_cell.length_c   1.000
_cell.angle_alpha   90.00
_cell.angle_beta   90.00
_cell.angle_gamma   90.00
#
_symmetry.space_group_name_H-M   'P 1'
#
loop_
_entity.id
_entity.type
_entity.pdbx_description
1 polymer ?
#
loop_
_entity_poly.entity_id
_entity_poly.type
_entity_poly.pdbx_seq_one_letter_code
_entity_poly.pdbx_strand_id
1 'polypeptide(L)' 'MDFGLSEEQKLIVETTRAFVENELYPHEREVERTGVLRRELIEEIKAKAIEAGLYAANMPA' A
#
# COMPACT_ATOMS: atom_id res chain seq x y z
N MET A 1 16.89 9.99 25.16
CA MET A 1 16.48 8.94 24.20
C MET A 1 15.80 9.67 23.05
N ASP A 2 16.23 9.42 21.82
CA ASP A 2 15.58 9.97 20.63
C ASP A 2 14.55 8.95 20.14
N PHE A 3 13.30 9.39 19.97
CA PHE A 3 12.17 8.57 19.54
C PHE A 3 11.71 8.93 18.11
N GLY A 4 12.46 9.80 17.42
CA GLY A 4 12.20 10.14 16.04
C GLY A 4 12.42 8.95 15.10
N LEU A 5 11.66 8.92 14.00
CA LEU A 5 11.92 8.00 12.90
C LEU A 5 13.26 8.32 12.24
N SER A 6 13.99 7.29 11.85
CA SER A 6 15.14 7.45 10.95
C SER A 6 14.68 7.95 9.57
N GLU A 7 15.60 8.50 8.79
CA GLU A 7 15.30 8.92 7.42
C GLU A 7 14.78 7.76 6.55
N GLU A 8 15.36 6.57 6.72
CA GLU A 8 14.87 5.36 6.06
C GLU A 8 13.42 5.03 6.45
N GLN A 9 13.09 5.11 7.74
CA GLN A 9 11.73 4.88 8.21
C GLN A 9 10.75 5.93 7.69
N LYS A 10 11.17 7.19 7.57
CA LYS A 10 10.35 8.25 6.95
C LYS A 10 10.06 7.95 5.48
N LEU A 11 11.07 7.55 4.72
CA LEU A 11 10.90 7.18 3.30
C LEU A 11 9.94 5.99 3.13
N ILE A 12 10.00 4.99 4.01
CA ILE A 12 9.05 3.87 4.02
C ILE A 12 7.62 4.38 4.26
N VAL A 13 7.43 5.27 5.25
CA VAL A 13 6.12 5.85 5.57
C VAL A 13 5.59 6.67 4.39
N GLU A 14 6.42 7.50 3.78
CA GLU A 14 6.04 8.33 2.63
C GLU A 14 5.65 7.49 1.42
N THR A 15 6.45 6.48 1.08
CA THR A 15 6.17 5.56 -0.03
C THR A 15 4.88 4.78 0.20
N THR A 16 4.68 4.28 1.41
CA THR A 16 3.45 3.55 1.78
C THR A 16 2.23 4.47 1.70
N ARG A 17 2.34 5.70 2.22
CA ARG A 17 1.25 6.69 2.17
C ARG A 17 0.86 7.02 0.72
N ALA A 18 1.86 7.31 -0.13
CA ALA A 18 1.62 7.61 -1.53
C ALA A 18 0.95 6.44 -2.26
N PHE A 19 1.34 5.20 -1.96
CA PHE A 19 0.67 4.02 -2.53
C PHE A 19 -0.79 3.92 -2.09
N VAL A 20 -1.08 4.11 -0.80
CA VAL A 20 -2.47 4.09 -0.28
C VAL A 20 -3.32 5.16 -0.96
N GLU A 21 -2.80 6.40 -1.05
CA GLU A 21 -3.53 7.53 -1.61
C GLU A 21 -3.83 7.37 -3.10
N ASN A 22 -2.86 6.86 -3.87
CA ASN A 22 -2.99 6.74 -5.32
C ASN A 22 -3.64 5.43 -5.78
N GLU A 23 -3.46 4.33 -5.03
CA GLU A 23 -3.85 2.98 -5.47
C GLU A 23 -5.00 2.37 -4.67
N LEU A 24 -5.24 2.79 -3.43
CA LEU A 24 -6.30 2.22 -2.59
C LEU A 24 -7.52 3.14 -2.46
N TYR A 25 -7.30 4.40 -2.08
CA TYR A 25 -8.38 5.37 -1.86
C TYR A 25 -9.33 5.58 -3.04
N PRO A 26 -8.90 5.51 -4.32
CA PRO A 26 -9.83 5.62 -5.44
C PRO A 26 -10.96 4.57 -5.44
N HIS A 27 -10.73 3.43 -4.77
CA HIS A 27 -11.66 2.30 -4.73
C HIS A 27 -12.45 2.19 -3.42
N GLU A 28 -12.15 3.01 -2.41
CA GLU A 28 -12.73 2.91 -1.06
C GLU A 28 -14.26 3.02 -1.09
N ARG A 29 -14.80 4.04 -1.76
CA ARG A 29 -16.26 4.24 -1.87
C ARG A 29 -16.99 3.09 -2.57
N GLU A 30 -16.34 2.45 -3.54
CA GLU A 30 -16.92 1.30 -4.23
C GLU A 30 -17.03 0.11 -3.28
N VAL A 31 -15.94 -0.19 -2.57
CA VAL A 31 -15.86 -1.30 -1.62
C VAL A 31 -16.80 -1.07 -0.44
N GLU A 32 -16.84 0.14 0.12
CA GLU A 32 -17.73 0.49 1.24
C GLU A 32 -19.20 0.30 0.88
N ARG A 33 -19.63 0.78 -0.30
CA ARG A 33 -21.03 0.69 -0.75
C ARG A 33 -21.45 -0.75 -1.08
N THR A 34 -20.53 -1.55 -1.63
CA THR A 34 -20.86 -2.87 -2.15
C THR A 34 -20.54 -4.01 -1.17
N GLY A 35 -19.61 -3.77 -0.23
CA GLY A 35 -19.01 -4.82 0.59
C GLY A 35 -18.13 -5.79 -0.21
N VAL A 36 -17.81 -5.49 -1.46
CA VAL A 36 -17.11 -6.42 -2.37
C VAL A 36 -15.78 -5.83 -2.80
N LEU A 37 -14.72 -6.59 -2.58
CA LEU A 37 -13.42 -6.35 -3.19
C LEU A 37 -13.31 -7.23 -4.44
N ARG A 38 -13.44 -6.61 -5.63
CA ARG A 38 -13.41 -7.32 -6.92
C ARG A 38 -12.07 -8.03 -7.12
N ARG A 39 -12.11 -9.25 -7.67
CA ARG A 39 -10.90 -10.06 -7.93
C ARG A 39 -9.90 -9.32 -8.82
N GLU A 40 -10.37 -8.74 -9.91
CA GLU A 40 -9.51 -7.97 -10.84
C GLU A 40 -8.77 -6.81 -10.14
N LEU A 41 -9.44 -6.11 -9.22
CA LEU A 41 -8.85 -5.03 -8.45
C LEU A 41 -7.77 -5.54 -7.48
N ILE A 42 -7.97 -6.72 -6.88
CA ILE A 42 -6.96 -7.38 -6.03
C ILE A 42 -5.69 -7.66 -6.85
N GLU A 43 -5.84 -8.27 -8.03
CA GLU A 43 -4.68 -8.64 -8.85
C GLU A 43 -3.96 -7.39 -9.38
N GLU A 44 -4.68 -6.35 -9.77
CA GLU A 44 -4.11 -5.06 -10.19
C GLU A 44 -3.30 -4.40 -9.06
N ILE A 45 -3.91 -4.18 -7.89
CA ILE A 45 -3.25 -3.53 -6.75
C ILE A 45 -2.05 -4.37 -6.29
N LYS A 46 -2.18 -5.70 -6.26
CA LYS A 46 -1.09 -6.60 -5.88
C LYS A 46 0.09 -6.47 -6.85
N ALA A 47 -0.14 -6.42 -8.15
CA ALA A 47 0.93 -6.23 -9.14
C ALA A 47 1.69 -4.92 -8.90
N LYS A 48 0.96 -3.81 -8.68
CA LYS A 48 1.56 -2.50 -8.36
C LYS A 48 2.33 -2.52 -7.04
N ALA A 49 1.81 -3.20 -6.02
CA ALA A 49 2.50 -3.34 -4.73
C ALA A 49 3.80 -4.15 -4.85
N ILE A 50 3.84 -5.18 -5.71
CA ILE A 50 5.07 -5.95 -6.00
C ILE A 50 6.09 -5.05 -6.71
N GLU A 51 5.66 -4.31 -7.74
CA GLU A 51 6.54 -3.38 -8.47
C GLU A 51 7.12 -2.28 -7.59
N ALA A 52 6.31 -1.74 -6.67
CA ALA A 52 6.73 -0.75 -5.68
C ALA A 52 7.60 -1.34 -4.55
N GLY A 53 7.81 -2.66 -4.51
CA GLY A 53 8.55 -3.34 -3.43
C GLY A 53 7.84 -3.35 -2.09
N LEU A 54 6.54 -3.02 -2.05
CA LEU A 54 5.72 -2.95 -0.83
C LEU A 54 5.11 -4.31 -0.49
N TYR A 55 4.88 -5.16 -1.49
CA TYR A 55 4.31 -6.48 -1.27
C TYR A 55 5.33 -7.41 -0.58
N ALA A 56 4.96 -7.90 0.60
CA ALA A 56 5.79 -8.80 1.39
C ALA A 56 7.22 -8.25 1.65
N ALA A 57 7.37 -6.92 1.76
CA ALA A 57 8.66 -6.24 1.92
C ALA A 57 9.48 -6.71 3.14
N ASN A 58 8.81 -7.30 4.14
CA ASN A 58 9.43 -7.83 5.35
C ASN A 58 9.77 -9.34 5.27
N MET A 59 9.48 -9.99 4.14
CA MET A 59 9.71 -11.42 3.94
C MET A 59 11.03 -11.65 3.18
N PRO A 60 11.75 -12.74 3.47
CA PRO A 60 12.90 -13.14 2.66
C PRO A 60 12.47 -13.56 1.25
N ALA A 61 13.42 -13.44 0.30
CA ALA A 61 13.29 -13.90 -1.07
C ALA A 61 13.38 -15.44 -1.18
#